data_AF-A0A6G0YCR8-F1
#
_entry.id   AF-A0A6G0YCR8-F1
#
_cell.length_a   1.000
_cell.length_b   1.000
_cell.length_c   1.000
_cell.angle_alpha   90.00
_cell.angle_beta   90.00
_cell.angle_gamma   90.00
#
_symmetry.space_group_name_H-M   'P 1'
#
loop_
_entity.id
_entity.type
_entity.pdbx_description
1 polymer ?
#
loop_
_entity_poly.entity_id
_entity_poly.type
_entity_poly.pdbx_seq_one_letter_code
_entity_poly.pdbx_strand_id
1 'polypeptide(L)'
;MELIESGEDPSESENLAYEKVSDFKYLRATLSTKSYWSKEISIQINKAQRTFYALTKFCTSKMLSRKTKARLYVAIIRPTLTYGCKAWTTTKQSKLRTFELRIWRKICGPIFDETTGN
;
A
#
# COMPACT_ATOMS: atom_id res chain seq x y z
N MET A 1 -39.78 34.66 9.28
CA MET A 1 -38.40 34.16 9.47
C MET A 1 -38.54 32.86 10.24
N GLU A 2 -38.84 31.78 9.50
CA GLU A 2 -39.00 30.43 10.05
C GLU A 2 -38.09 29.53 9.22
N LEU A 3 -37.27 28.75 9.93
CA LEU A 3 -36.29 27.84 9.36
C LEU A 3 -37.01 26.61 8.84
N ILE A 4 -36.92 26.36 7.53
CA ILE A 4 -37.34 25.09 6.94
C ILE A 4 -36.25 24.06 7.26
N GLU A 5 -36.55 23.24 8.26
CA GLU A 5 -36.07 21.88 8.44
C GLU A 5 -36.61 21.01 7.29
N SER A 6 -35.71 20.37 6.51
CA SER A 6 -35.90 19.03 5.92
C SER A 6 -34.83 18.78 4.84
N GLY A 7 -33.65 18.37 5.28
CA GLY A 7 -32.77 17.56 4.42
C GLY A 7 -33.22 16.12 4.52
N GLU A 8 -34.18 15.72 3.69
CA GLU A 8 -34.51 14.31 3.48
C GLU A 8 -33.41 13.67 2.64
N ASP A 9 -32.45 13.02 3.30
CA ASP A 9 -31.66 11.96 2.68
C ASP A 9 -32.52 10.67 2.69
N PRO A 10 -32.69 9.98 1.55
CA PRO A 10 -33.54 8.82 1.46
C PRO A 10 -32.79 7.59 1.98
N SER A 11 -33.09 7.15 3.19
CA SER A 11 -33.02 5.73 3.51
C SER A 11 -34.03 5.42 4.59
N GLU A 12 -35.24 5.09 4.13
CA GLU A 12 -36.23 4.42 4.92
C GLU A 12 -35.61 3.21 5.61
N SER A 13 -35.90 3.16 6.91
CA SER A 13 -35.48 2.14 7.85
C SER A 13 -36.14 0.81 7.52
N GLU A 14 -35.46 -0.05 6.76
CA GLU A 14 -35.54 -1.47 7.04
C GLU A 14 -34.81 -1.70 8.37
N ASN A 15 -35.51 -2.25 9.38
CA ASN A 15 -34.98 -2.61 10.69
C ASN A 15 -33.96 -3.77 10.55
N LEU A 16 -32.82 -3.52 9.91
CA LEU A 16 -31.69 -4.44 9.86
C LEU A 16 -30.83 -4.19 11.10
N ALA A 17 -31.04 -5.01 12.14
CA ALA A 17 -30.19 -5.03 13.31
C ALA A 17 -28.79 -5.53 12.92
N TYR A 18 -27.88 -4.60 12.59
CA TYR A 18 -26.51 -4.95 12.27
C TYR A 18 -25.71 -5.28 13.53
N GLU A 19 -24.97 -6.38 13.50
CA GLU A 19 -24.01 -6.71 14.55
C GLU A 19 -22.88 -5.67 14.57
N LYS A 20 -22.59 -5.13 15.75
CA LYS A 20 -21.46 -4.22 15.94
C LYS A 20 -20.15 -5.00 15.94
N VAL A 21 -19.54 -5.12 14.75
CA VAL A 21 -18.23 -5.78 14.58
C VAL A 21 -17.08 -4.80 14.87
N SER A 22 -16.01 -5.31 15.48
CA SER A 22 -14.81 -4.52 15.81
C SER A 22 -13.93 -4.18 14.60
N ASP A 23 -13.80 -5.13 13.67
CA ASP A 23 -13.06 -5.01 12.41
C ASP A 23 -13.96 -5.46 11.25
N PHE A 24 -14.30 -4.55 10.35
CA PHE A 24 -15.09 -4.82 9.15
C PHE A 24 -14.23 -4.68 7.89
N LYS A 25 -14.36 -5.61 6.95
CA LYS A 25 -13.59 -5.56 5.70
C LYS A 25 -14.48 -5.12 4.54
N TYR A 26 -14.22 -3.93 4.02
CA TYR A 26 -14.95 -3.36 2.87
C TYR A 26 -13.99 -3.04 1.74
N LEU A 27 -14.25 -3.52 0.53
CA LEU A 27 -13.46 -3.25 -0.68
C LEU A 27 -11.92 -3.44 -0.52
N ARG A 28 -11.51 -4.36 0.38
CA ARG A 28 -10.11 -4.63 0.79
C ARG A 28 -9.47 -3.64 1.78
N ALA A 29 -10.20 -2.62 2.23
CA ALA A 29 -9.87 -1.83 3.42
C ALA A 29 -10.44 -2.52 4.67
N THR A 30 -9.76 -2.34 5.81
CA THR A 30 -10.26 -2.83 7.10
C THR A 30 -10.67 -1.63 7.94
N LEU A 31 -11.98 -1.45 8.09
CA LEU A 31 -12.60 -0.43 8.91
C LEU A 31 -12.59 -0.95 10.35
N SER A 32 -11.76 -0.35 11.19
CA SER A 32 -11.70 -0.69 12.61
C SER A 32 -12.24 0.48 13.42
N THR A 33 -13.07 0.19 14.43
CA THR A 33 -13.66 1.18 15.33
C THR A 33 -12.58 2.00 16.06
N LYS A 34 -11.39 1.44 16.23
CA LYS A 34 -10.18 2.14 16.67
C LYS A 34 -9.24 2.26 15.47
N SER A 35 -9.16 3.44 14.86
CA SER A 35 -8.42 3.69 13.61
C SER A 35 -6.90 3.50 13.78
N TYR A 36 -6.44 2.25 13.73
CA TYR A 36 -5.03 1.90 13.76
C TYR A 36 -4.50 1.70 12.34
N TRP A 37 -4.22 2.80 11.63
CA TRP A 37 -3.54 2.80 10.32
C TRP A 37 -2.28 1.91 10.27
N SER A 38 -1.62 1.68 11.42
CA SER A 38 -0.47 0.77 11.53
C SER A 38 -0.77 -0.66 11.08
N LYS A 39 -1.96 -1.19 11.39
CA LYS A 39 -2.37 -2.55 11.03
C LYS A 39 -2.55 -2.65 9.53
N GLU A 40 -3.23 -1.67 8.94
CA GLU A 40 -3.44 -1.61 7.49
C GLU A 40 -2.12 -1.45 6.72
N ILE A 41 -1.22 -0.57 7.17
CA ILE A 41 0.12 -0.42 6.60
C ILE A 41 0.86 -1.76 6.59
N SER A 42 0.80 -2.51 7.70
CA SER A 42 1.46 -3.81 7.82
C SER A 42 0.84 -4.84 6.86
N ILE A 43 -0.48 -4.82 6.67
CA ILE A 43 -1.18 -5.66 5.71
C ILE A 43 -0.75 -5.33 4.27
N GLN A 44 -0.66 -4.05 3.90
CA GLN A 44 -0.23 -3.66 2.55
C GLN A 44 1.24 -3.99 2.31
N ILE A 45 2.14 -3.76 3.28
CA ILE A 45 3.54 -4.18 3.19
C ILE A 45 3.64 -5.69 2.98
N ASN A 46 2.86 -6.49 3.70
CA ASN A 46 2.84 -7.94 3.53
C ASN A 46 2.35 -8.36 2.14
N LYS A 47 1.31 -7.71 1.60
CA LYS A 47 0.85 -7.95 0.22
C LYS A 47 1.93 -7.57 -0.80
N ALA A 48 2.56 -6.41 -0.64
CA ALA A 48 3.66 -5.96 -1.49
C ALA A 48 4.88 -6.89 -1.39
N GLN A 49 5.15 -7.45 -0.21
CA GLN A 49 6.22 -8.43 -0.04
C GLN A 49 5.91 -9.74 -0.77
N ARG A 50 4.66 -10.23 -0.72
CA ARG A 50 4.25 -11.44 -1.45
C ARG A 50 4.33 -11.25 -2.96
N THR A 51 3.88 -10.10 -3.47
CA THR A 51 4.00 -9.79 -4.90
C THR A 51 5.46 -9.65 -5.31
N PHE A 52 6.28 -8.94 -4.54
CA PHE A 52 7.72 -8.86 -4.79
C PHE A 52 8.38 -10.24 -4.78
N TYR A 53 8.02 -11.11 -3.83
CA TYR A 53 8.56 -12.46 -3.76
C TYR A 53 8.27 -13.25 -5.04
N ALA A 54 7.03 -13.21 -5.53
CA ALA A 54 6.66 -13.81 -6.81
C ALA A 54 7.44 -13.22 -8.00
N LEU A 55 7.71 -11.92 -7.97
CA LEU A 55 8.47 -11.20 -9.00
C LEU A 55 9.99 -11.32 -8.86
N THR A 56 10.50 -11.93 -7.78
CA THR A 56 11.94 -11.94 -7.47
C THR A 56 12.77 -12.49 -8.62
N LYS A 57 12.31 -13.56 -9.27
CA LYS A 57 12.98 -14.18 -10.42
C LYS A 57 13.21 -13.19 -11.56
N PHE A 58 12.26 -12.30 -11.84
CA PHE A 58 12.37 -11.28 -12.86
C PHE A 58 13.26 -10.11 -12.40
N CYS A 59 13.13 -9.69 -11.14
CA CYS A 59 13.92 -8.61 -10.56
C CYS A 59 15.42 -8.97 -10.48
N THR A 60 15.77 -10.24 -10.24
CA THR A 60 17.17 -10.69 -10.14
C THR A 60 17.75 -11.16 -11.47
N SER A 61 16.93 -11.52 -12.45
CA SER A 61 17.39 -12.00 -13.75
C SER A 61 18.33 -11.01 -14.45
N LYS A 62 19.46 -11.51 -14.96
CA LYS A 62 20.40 -10.70 -15.78
C LYS A 62 19.87 -10.42 -17.19
N MET A 63 18.86 -11.17 -17.65
CA MET A 63 18.28 -11.04 -18.99
C MET A 63 17.46 -9.74 -19.15
N LEU A 64 16.91 -9.21 -18.06
CA LEU A 64 16.09 -8.00 -18.09
C LEU A 64 16.93 -6.76 -17.78
N SER A 65 16.79 -5.72 -18.61
CA SER A 65 17.37 -4.41 -18.36
C SER A 65 16.85 -3.80 -17.04
N ARG A 66 17.70 -3.00 -16.39
CA ARG A 66 17.33 -2.23 -15.18
C ARG A 66 16.08 -1.36 -15.42
N LYS A 67 15.93 -0.79 -16.62
CA LYS A 67 14.74 0.01 -16.99
C LYS A 67 13.45 -0.81 -16.95
N THR A 68 13.48 -2.04 -17.46
CA THR A 68 12.33 -2.95 -17.47
C THR A 68 11.96 -3.39 -16.05
N LYS A 69 12.96 -3.69 -15.22
CA LYS A 69 12.75 -4.01 -13.80
C LYS A 69 12.14 -2.85 -13.02
N ALA A 70 12.58 -1.62 -13.28
CA ALA A 70 12.00 -0.42 -12.68
C ALA A 70 10.54 -0.20 -13.12
N ARG A 71 10.22 -0.42 -14.41
CA ARG A 71 8.83 -0.37 -14.91
C ARG A 71 7.95 -1.41 -14.22
N LEU A 72 8.45 -2.63 -14.04
CA LEU A 72 7.74 -3.69 -13.34
C LEU A 72 7.43 -3.31 -11.88
N TYR A 73 8.39 -2.70 -11.19
CA TYR A 73 8.19 -2.16 -9.84
C TYR A 73 7.07 -1.11 -9.82
N VAL A 74 7.14 -0.11 -10.71
CA VAL A 74 6.15 0.98 -10.77
C VAL A 74 4.76 0.48 -11.13
N ALA A 75 4.65 -0.52 -12.01
CA ALA A 75 3.37 -1.03 -12.49
C ALA A 75 2.65 -1.94 -11.49
N ILE A 76 3.37 -2.72 -10.67
CA ILE A 76 2.76 -3.77 -9.83
C ILE A 76 2.99 -3.51 -8.35
N ILE A 77 4.25 -3.32 -7.95
CA ILE A 77 4.61 -3.27 -6.53
C ILE A 77 4.23 -1.91 -5.93
N ARG A 78 4.51 -0.83 -6.65
CA ARG A 78 4.17 0.53 -6.23
C ARG A 78 2.67 0.70 -5.95
N PRO A 79 1.73 0.36 -6.86
CA PRO A 79 0.30 0.50 -6.55
C PRO A 79 -0.14 -0.39 -5.39
N THR A 80 0.44 -1.58 -5.22
CA THR A 80 0.14 -2.44 -4.06
C THR A 80 0.57 -1.80 -2.74
N LEU A 81 1.69 -1.08 -2.73
CA LEU A 81 2.22 -0.39 -1.56
C LEU A 81 1.50 0.95 -1.30
N THR A 82 1.16 1.68 -2.37
CA THR A 82 0.55 3.01 -2.29
C THR A 82 -0.96 2.99 -2.11
N TYR A 83 -1.60 1.83 -2.28
CA TYR A 83 -3.03 1.68 -2.03
C TYR A 83 -3.35 1.98 -0.56
N GLY A 84 -4.08 3.07 -0.30
CA GLY A 84 -4.40 3.56 1.04
C GLY A 84 -3.42 4.60 1.61
N CYS A 85 -2.32 4.93 0.93
CA CYS A 85 -1.33 5.90 1.42
C CYS A 85 -1.90 7.30 1.67
N LYS A 86 -2.92 7.73 0.91
CA LYS A 86 -3.56 9.04 1.08
C LYS A 86 -4.24 9.19 2.45
N ALA A 87 -4.59 8.07 3.09
CA ALA A 87 -5.22 8.02 4.40
C ALA A 87 -4.22 7.82 5.56
N TRP A 88 -2.92 7.60 5.25
CA TRP A 88 -1.91 7.33 6.27
C TRP A 88 -1.20 8.61 6.73
N THR A 89 -1.13 8.80 8.04
CA THR A 89 -0.39 9.91 8.66
C THR A 89 1.13 9.82 8.37
N THR A 90 1.74 10.97 8.09
CA THR A 90 3.13 11.15 7.61
C THR A 90 4.17 10.41 8.47
N THR A 91 3.94 10.29 9.78
CA THR A 91 4.85 9.63 10.73
C THR A 91 5.10 8.14 10.41
N LYS A 92 4.19 7.46 9.69
CA LYS A 92 4.30 6.01 9.41
C LYS A 92 4.91 5.68 8.04
N GLN A 93 5.37 6.68 7.29
CA GLN A 93 5.99 6.51 5.98
C GLN A 93 7.38 5.88 6.00
N SER A 94 8.06 5.87 7.16
CA SER A 94 9.41 5.29 7.30
C SER A 94 9.46 3.80 6.94
N LYS A 95 8.45 3.02 7.34
CA LYS A 95 8.36 1.58 7.02
C LYS A 95 8.21 1.33 5.52
N LEU A 96 7.46 2.19 4.83
CA LEU A 96 7.29 2.12 3.38
C LEU A 96 8.63 2.42 2.69
N ARG A 97 9.29 3.50 3.07
CA ARG A 97 10.59 3.89 2.52
C ARG A 97 11.63 2.78 2.70
N THR A 98 11.69 2.15 3.88
CA THR A 98 12.58 1.01 4.13
C THR A 98 12.30 -0.16 3.19
N PHE A 99 11.02 -0.46 2.95
CA PHE A 99 10.60 -1.50 2.03
C PHE A 99 10.97 -1.17 0.57
N GLU A 100 10.73 0.07 0.12
CA GLU A 100 11.10 0.52 -1.22
C GLU A 100 12.61 0.42 -1.46
N LEU A 101 13.42 0.91 -0.52
CA LEU A 101 14.87 0.83 -0.59
C LEU A 101 15.37 -0.62 -0.65
N ARG A 102 14.71 -1.53 0.05
CA ARG A 102 15.04 -2.97 0.01
C ARG A 102 14.84 -3.56 -1.38
N ILE A 103 13.79 -3.14 -2.10
CA ILE A 103 13.53 -3.56 -3.49
C ILE A 103 14.57 -2.95 -4.43
N TRP A 104 14.85 -1.66 -4.31
CA TRP A 104 15.84 -0.97 -5.14
C TRP A 104 17.23 -1.59 -5.04
N ARG A 105 17.67 -1.97 -3.83
CA ARG A 105 18.93 -2.71 -3.64
C ARG A 105 18.96 -4.04 -4.40
N LYS A 106 17.83 -4.75 -4.52
CA LYS A 106 17.74 -5.98 -5.29
C LYS A 106 17.74 -5.75 -6.80
N ILE A 107 17.17 -4.63 -7.28
CA ILE A 107 17.12 -4.30 -8.70
C ILE A 107 18.47 -3.75 -9.21
N CYS A 108 19.07 -2.82 -8.47
CA CYS A 108 20.32 -2.16 -8.86
C CYS A 108 21.54 -3.07 -8.66
N GLY A 109 21.50 -3.98 -7.68
CA GLY A 109 22.64 -4.81 -7.32
C GLY A 109 23.82 -3.98 -6.79
N PRO A 110 24.99 -4.60 -6.58
CA PRO A 110 26.22 -3.87 -6.30
C PRO A 110 26.57 -2.95 -7.48
N ILE A 111 26.83 -1.69 -7.18
CA ILE A 111 27.39 -0.72 -8.12
C ILE A 111 28.90 -0.75 -7.88
N PHE A 112 29.67 -1.18 -8.87
CA PHE A 112 31.12 -0.98 -8.84
C PHE A 112 31.38 0.48 -9.22
N ASP A 113 32.06 1.19 -8.34
CA ASP A 113 32.53 2.55 -8.62
C ASP A 113 33.85 2.44 -9.37
N GLU A 114 33.87 2.85 -10.63
CA GLU A 114 35.06 2.77 -11.49
C GLU A 114 36.15 3.77 -11.04
N THR A 115 35.82 4.72 -10.17
CA THR A 115 36.73 5.80 -9.73
C THR A 115 37.61 5.45 -8.53
N THR A 116 37.45 4.27 -7.91
CA THR A 116 38.23 3.89 -6.70
C THR A 116 39.44 2.99 -7.02
N GLY A 117 39.66 2.69 -8.31
CA GLY A 117 40.81 1.91 -8.76
C GLY A 117 41.84 2.78 -9.49
N ASN A 118 42.59 3.60 -8.74
CA ASN A 118 43.86 4.20 -9.16
C ASN A 118 44.77 4.38 -7.94
#